data_AF-A0A3C0B4V5-F1
#
_entry.id   AF-A0A3C0B4V5-F1
#
_cell.length_a   1.000
_cell.length_b   1.000
_cell.length_c   1.000
_cell.angle_alpha   90.00
_cell.angle_beta   90.00
_cell.angle_gamma   90.00
#
_symmetry.space_group_name_H-M   'P 1'
#
loop_
_entity.id
_entity.type
_entity.pdbx_description
1 polymer ?
#
loop_
_entity_poly.entity_id
_entity_poly.type
_entity_poly.pdbx_seq_one_letter_code
_entity_poly.pdbx_strand_id
1 'polypeptide(L)'
;MASNEAQHNKLVSDYFFYKIFSAMNDFLITATVFATIYGIVFLFIRKRERMALINRGLDPRSFEKPYNSFSSLKYGLLFTAIGLGLLLANILIKINVMEPEAAYFSLVSLFGGIALIVDYLIEVNLNKKRKRSANENPQPITD
;
A
#
# COMPACT_ATOMS: atom_id res chain seq x y z
N MET A 1 45.24 33.20 6.33
CA MET A 1 43.88 33.49 5.81
C MET A 1 43.29 32.30 5.05
N ALA A 2 44.01 31.67 4.12
CA ALA A 2 43.51 30.50 3.36
C ALA A 2 43.14 29.24 4.20
N SER A 3 43.75 29.05 5.38
CA SER A 3 43.42 27.89 6.24
C SER A 3 42.05 27.97 6.90
N ASN A 4 41.51 29.18 7.12
CA ASN A 4 40.25 29.39 7.85
C ASN A 4 39.03 29.18 6.95
N GLU A 5 39.11 29.61 5.69
CA GLU A 5 38.06 29.35 4.69
C GLU A 5 37.96 27.86 4.32
N ALA A 6 39.12 27.18 4.22
CA ALA A 6 39.16 25.74 3.96
C ALA A 6 38.54 24.91 5.11
N GLN A 7 38.69 25.36 6.36
CA GLN A 7 38.04 24.73 7.51
C GLN A 7 36.54 25.03 7.55
N HIS A 8 36.11 26.25 7.25
CA HIS A 8 34.70 26.61 7.22
C HIS A 8 33.93 25.81 6.14
N ASN A 9 34.52 25.64 4.96
CA ASN A 9 33.87 24.91 3.87
C ASN A 9 33.76 23.40 4.14
N LYS A 10 34.75 22.81 4.84
CA LYS A 10 34.65 21.42 5.31
C LYS A 10 33.53 21.21 6.31
N LEU A 11 33.40 22.08 7.31
CA LEU A 11 32.36 21.96 8.33
C LEU A 11 30.95 22.10 7.75
N VAL A 12 30.75 23.00 6.79
CA VAL A 12 29.47 23.17 6.10
C VAL A 12 29.14 21.95 5.24
N SER A 13 30.12 21.40 4.52
CA SER A 13 29.96 20.17 3.74
C SER A 13 29.60 18.98 4.63
N ASP A 14 30.31 18.80 5.75
CA ASP A 14 30.08 17.70 6.69
C ASP A 14 28.70 17.83 7.37
N TYR A 15 28.28 19.04 7.74
CA TYR A 15 26.96 19.29 8.31
C TYR A 15 25.83 19.08 7.30
N PHE A 16 26.05 19.47 6.04
CA PHE A 16 25.09 19.26 4.95
C PHE A 16 24.90 17.77 4.65
N PHE A 17 26.00 17.01 4.56
CA PHE A 17 25.96 15.56 4.40
C PHE A 17 25.27 14.87 5.58
N TYR A 18 25.60 15.25 6.82
CA TYR A 18 24.99 14.66 8.00
C TYR A 18 23.48 14.94 8.07
N LYS A 19 23.06 16.16 7.72
CA LYS A 19 21.64 16.56 7.68
C LYS A 19 20.86 15.79 6.61
N ILE A 20 21.44 15.60 5.43
CA ILE A 20 20.84 14.80 4.35
C ILE A 20 20.73 13.33 4.74
N PHE A 21 21.80 12.77 5.30
CA PHE A 21 21.82 11.36 5.71
C PHE A 21 20.81 11.08 6.83
N SER A 22 20.70 11.97 7.82
CA SER A 22 19.69 11.88 8.89
C SER A 22 18.27 11.96 8.33
N ALA A 23 18.00 12.95 7.45
CA ALA A 23 16.67 13.11 6.86
C ALA A 23 16.24 11.90 5.99
N MET A 24 17.19 11.28 5.28
CA MET A 24 16.94 10.06 4.52
C MET A 24 16.63 8.87 5.41
N ASN A 25 17.32 8.74 6.55
CA ASN A 25 17.08 7.66 7.51
C ASN A 25 15.67 7.73 8.11
N ASP A 26 15.22 8.91 8.53
CA ASP A 26 13.90 9.09 9.16
C ASP A 26 12.76 8.74 8.18
N PHE A 27 12.92 9.12 6.90
CA PHE A 27 12.00 8.75 5.84
C PHE A 27 12.00 7.24 5.57
N LEU A 28 13.19 6.62 5.51
CA LEU A 28 13.35 5.19 5.31
C LEU A 28 12.72 4.37 6.43
N ILE A 29 12.94 4.74 7.69
CA ILE A 29 12.40 4.04 8.87
C ILE A 29 10.87 4.06 8.80
N THR A 30 10.30 5.23 8.53
CA THR A 30 8.86 5.40 8.45
C THR A 30 8.27 4.62 7.27
N ALA A 31 8.86 4.71 6.08
CA ALA A 31 8.43 3.96 4.90
C ALA A 31 8.51 2.44 5.12
N THR A 32 9.55 1.97 5.81
CA THR A 32 9.76 0.55 6.08
C THR A 32 8.72 0.01 7.05
N VAL A 33 8.38 0.74 8.12
CA VAL A 33 7.33 0.32 9.07
C VAL A 33 5.98 0.19 8.35
N PHE A 34 5.61 1.16 7.53
CA PHE A 34 4.37 1.11 6.75
C PHE A 34 4.37 -0.01 5.70
N ALA A 35 5.49 -0.22 5.00
CA ALA A 35 5.65 -1.33 4.06
C ALA A 35 5.59 -2.69 4.75
N THR A 36 6.07 -2.80 5.99
CA THR A 36 6.04 -4.04 6.77
C THR A 36 4.62 -4.36 7.22
N ILE A 37 3.86 -3.37 7.70
CA ILE A 37 2.44 -3.53 8.06
C ILE A 37 1.63 -3.93 6.82
N TYR A 38 1.82 -3.24 5.69
CA TYR A 38 1.21 -3.58 4.41
C TYR A 38 1.55 -5.01 3.98
N GLY A 39 2.85 -5.33 4.02
CA GLY A 39 3.39 -6.63 3.68
C GLY A 39 2.76 -7.74 4.52
N ILE A 40 2.61 -7.54 5.83
CA ILE A 40 2.00 -8.50 6.75
C ILE A 40 0.51 -8.72 6.40
N VAL A 41 -0.28 -7.66 6.20
CA VAL A 41 -1.70 -7.78 5.86
C VAL A 41 -1.89 -8.52 4.53
N PHE A 42 -1.10 -8.15 3.52
CA PHE A 42 -1.12 -8.79 2.20
C PHE A 42 -0.73 -10.28 2.28
N LEU A 43 0.33 -10.61 3.03
CA LEU A 43 0.77 -12.00 3.22
C LEU A 43 -0.27 -12.82 3.99
N PHE A 44 -0.92 -12.24 4.99
CA PHE A 44 -1.89 -12.94 5.84
C PHE A 44 -3.14 -13.34 5.05
N ILE A 45 -3.61 -12.49 4.15
CA ILE A 45 -4.73 -12.75 3.23
C ILE A 45 -4.41 -13.94 2.31
N ARG A 46 -3.21 -13.94 1.69
CA ARG A 46 -2.80 -15.00 0.76
C ARG A 46 -2.63 -16.37 1.45
N LYS A 47 -2.22 -16.39 2.72
CA LYS A 47 -2.10 -17.63 3.51
C LYS A 47 -3.46 -18.22 3.90
N ARG A 48 -4.46 -17.37 4.19
CA ARG A 48 -5.82 -17.84 4.52
C ARG A 48 -6.55 -18.46 3.34
N GLU A 49 -6.35 -17.94 2.13
CA GLU A 49 -6.95 -18.52 0.93
C GLU A 49 -6.45 -19.94 0.66
N ARG A 50 -5.14 -20.18 0.83
CA ARG A 50 -4.52 -21.48 0.57
C ARG A 50 -4.94 -22.55 1.59
N MET A 51 -5.11 -22.18 2.86
CA MET A 51 -5.60 -23.10 3.91
C MET A 51 -7.10 -23.39 3.82
N ALA A 52 -7.89 -22.45 3.30
CA ALA A 52 -9.32 -22.67 3.06
C ALA A 52 -9.60 -23.58 1.84
N LEU A 53 -8.65 -23.70 0.92
CA LEU A 53 -8.69 -24.63 -0.22
C LEU A 53 -8.29 -26.05 0.20
N ILE A 54 -7.26 -26.20 1.06
CA ILE A 54 -6.81 -27.51 1.58
C ILE A 54 -7.86 -28.14 2.50
N ASN A 55 -8.51 -27.37 3.38
CA ASN A 55 -9.56 -27.88 4.29
C ASN A 55 -10.87 -28.29 3.57
N ARG A 56 -11.03 -27.97 2.28
CA ARG A 56 -12.21 -28.36 1.49
C ARG A 56 -11.97 -29.55 0.55
N GLY A 57 -10.80 -30.19 0.60
CA GLY A 57 -10.52 -31.42 -0.16
C GLY A 57 -10.59 -31.26 -1.69
N LEU A 58 -10.47 -30.03 -2.20
CA LEU A 58 -10.58 -29.73 -3.63
C LEU A 58 -9.19 -29.62 -4.26
N ASP A 59 -8.92 -30.50 -5.22
CA ASP A 59 -7.67 -30.61 -5.97
C ASP A 59 -7.26 -29.24 -6.57
N PRO A 60 -6.05 -28.72 -6.29
CA PRO A 60 -5.59 -27.40 -6.74
C PRO A 60 -5.48 -27.20 -8.25
N ARG A 61 -5.74 -28.24 -9.06
CA ARG A 61 -5.45 -28.28 -10.50
C ARG A 61 -6.62 -27.91 -11.41
N SER A 62 -7.86 -27.83 -10.93
CA SER A 62 -9.02 -27.60 -11.81
C SER A 62 -9.44 -26.13 -11.99
N PHE A 63 -8.75 -25.17 -11.36
CA PHE A 63 -9.03 -23.73 -11.55
C PHE A 63 -7.90 -23.01 -12.31
N GLU A 64 -7.26 -23.70 -13.25
CA GLU A 64 -6.44 -23.03 -14.25
C GLU A 64 -7.35 -22.30 -15.26
N LYS A 65 -7.43 -20.97 -15.06
CA LYS A 65 -7.75 -19.86 -16.01
C LYS A 65 -9.18 -19.28 -16.03
N PRO A 66 -9.33 -17.99 -16.41
CA PRO A 66 -8.32 -16.93 -16.54
C PRO A 66 -8.40 -15.94 -15.39
N TYR A 67 -7.21 -15.53 -14.94
CA TYR A 67 -6.95 -14.43 -14.05
C TYR A 67 -7.32 -13.10 -14.75
N ASN A 68 -8.62 -12.79 -14.86
CA ASN A 68 -9.07 -11.39 -14.93
C ASN A 68 -9.23 -10.90 -13.49
N SER A 69 -8.17 -11.06 -12.70
CA SER A 69 -8.06 -10.38 -11.42
C SER A 69 -8.03 -8.91 -11.76
N PHE A 70 -9.05 -8.18 -11.31
CA PHE A 70 -9.28 -6.74 -11.47
C PHE A 70 -8.14 -5.90 -10.84
N SER A 71 -6.90 -6.18 -11.24
CA SER A 71 -5.68 -5.55 -10.74
C SER A 71 -5.70 -4.07 -11.09
N SER A 72 -6.27 -3.71 -12.25
CA SER A 72 -6.50 -2.32 -12.66
C SER A 72 -7.41 -1.57 -11.68
N LEU A 73 -8.42 -2.22 -11.09
CA LEU A 73 -9.29 -1.59 -10.10
C LEU A 73 -8.56 -1.39 -8.77
N LYS A 74 -7.72 -2.35 -8.36
CA LYS A 74 -6.87 -2.25 -7.16
C LYS A 74 -5.88 -1.10 -7.25
N TYR A 75 -5.14 -1.04 -8.37
CA TYR A 75 -4.20 0.05 -8.62
C TYR A 75 -4.90 1.39 -8.81
N GLY A 76 -6.06 1.41 -9.46
CA GLY A 76 -6.87 2.61 -9.63
C GLY A 76 -7.31 3.21 -8.30
N LEU A 77 -7.85 2.39 -7.39
CA LEU A 77 -8.29 2.80 -6.06
C LEU A 77 -7.12 3.30 -5.20
N LEU A 78 -5.96 2.63 -5.27
CA LEU A 78 -4.76 3.04 -4.57
C LEU A 78 -4.23 4.38 -5.08
N PHE A 79 -4.16 4.57 -6.41
CA PHE A 79 -3.70 5.82 -7.02
C PHE A 79 -4.64 6.99 -6.72
N THR A 80 -5.97 6.74 -6.75
CA THR A 80 -6.95 7.79 -6.42
C THR A 80 -6.84 8.22 -4.97
N ALA A 81 -6.67 7.29 -4.03
CA ALA A 81 -6.53 7.62 -2.61
C ALA A 81 -5.23 8.37 -2.30
N ILE A 82 -4.11 7.99 -2.89
CA ILE A 82 -2.84 8.72 -2.76
C ILE A 82 -2.99 10.14 -3.32
N GLY A 83 -3.59 10.28 -4.52
CA GLY A 83 -3.85 11.59 -5.13
C GLY A 83 -4.76 12.48 -4.28
N LEU A 84 -5.86 11.92 -3.75
CA LEU A 84 -6.77 12.62 -2.86
C LEU A 84 -6.10 13.03 -1.54
N GLY A 85 -5.34 12.13 -0.94
CA GLY A 85 -4.60 12.40 0.30
C GLY A 85 -3.57 13.53 0.13
N LEU A 86 -2.84 13.55 -0.99
CA LEU A 86 -1.88 14.62 -1.30
C LEU A 86 -2.56 15.97 -1.52
N LEU A 87 -3.69 15.98 -2.23
CA LEU A 87 -4.45 17.19 -2.51
C LEU A 87 -5.00 17.78 -1.21
N LEU A 88 -5.62 16.96 -0.37
CA LEU A 88 -6.11 17.38 0.95
C LEU A 88 -4.98 17.85 1.86
N ALA A 89 -3.81 17.21 1.83
CA ALA A 89 -2.66 17.62 2.63
C ALA A 89 -2.20 19.03 2.25
N ASN A 90 -2.10 19.31 0.95
CA ASN A 90 -1.70 20.63 0.49
C ASN A 90 -2.72 21.73 0.90
N ILE A 91 -4.02 21.41 0.89
CA ILE A 91 -5.05 22.33 1.38
C ILE A 91 -4.88 22.58 2.88
N LEU A 92 -4.66 21.53 3.69
CA LEU A 92 -4.49 21.65 5.15
C LEU A 92 -3.25 22.46 5.55
N ILE A 93 -2.15 22.30 4.80
CA ILE A 93 -0.92 23.07 5.01
C ILE A 93 -1.18 24.55 4.71
N LYS A 94 -1.91 24.85 3.63
CA LYS A 94 -2.20 26.23 3.21
C LYS A 94 -3.05 27.00 4.22
N ILE A 95 -3.89 26.31 4.99
CA ILE A 95 -4.70 26.90 6.06
C ILE A 95 -3.96 26.95 7.42
N ASN A 96 -2.65 26.65 7.46
CA ASN A 96 -1.80 26.65 8.67
C ASN A 96 -2.35 25.79 9.84
N VAL A 97 -3.08 24.71 9.53
CA VAL A 97 -3.64 23.82 10.55
C VAL A 97 -2.61 22.81 11.05
N MET A 98 -1.60 22.47 10.24
CA MET A 98 -0.63 21.43 10.57
C MET A 98 0.72 21.66 9.87
N GLU A 99 1.80 21.17 10.49
CA GLU A 99 3.14 21.14 9.90
C GLU A 99 3.13 20.35 8.57
N PRO A 100 3.91 20.78 7.55
CA PRO A 100 3.91 20.17 6.22
C PRO A 100 4.19 18.67 6.25
N GLU A 101 5.21 18.25 7.01
CA GLU A 101 5.62 16.86 7.08
C GLU A 101 4.53 15.99 7.68
N ALA A 102 3.89 16.46 8.75
CA ALA A 102 2.82 15.73 9.44
C ALA A 102 1.55 15.63 8.59
N ALA A 103 1.19 16.70 7.86
CA ALA A 103 0.01 16.72 7.01
C ALA A 103 0.12 15.73 5.83
N TYR A 104 1.24 15.77 5.11
CA TYR A 104 1.47 14.83 4.01
C TYR A 104 1.50 13.38 4.51
N PHE A 105 2.20 13.15 5.61
CA PHE A 105 2.35 11.80 6.13
C PHE A 105 1.03 11.21 6.63
N SER A 106 0.30 11.97 7.45
CA SER A 106 -0.96 11.51 8.06
C SER A 106 -2.04 11.27 7.02
N LEU A 107 -2.24 12.19 6.07
CA LEU A 107 -3.32 12.06 5.09
C LEU A 107 -3.04 11.01 4.02
N VAL A 108 -1.81 10.91 3.51
CA VAL A 108 -1.46 9.84 2.55
C VAL A 108 -1.61 8.46 3.19
N SER A 109 -1.15 8.31 4.43
CA SER A 109 -1.28 7.06 5.19
C SER A 109 -2.74 6.72 5.48
N LEU A 110 -3.55 7.71 5.88
CA LEU A 110 -4.96 7.53 6.19
C LEU A 110 -5.78 7.15 4.96
N PHE A 111 -5.66 7.92 3.87
CA PHE A 111 -6.38 7.63 2.62
C PHE A 111 -5.86 6.35 1.97
N GLY A 112 -4.55 6.10 1.99
CA GLY A 112 -3.95 4.85 1.53
C GLY A 112 -4.47 3.63 2.31
N GLY A 113 -4.61 3.75 3.63
CA GLY A 113 -5.20 2.71 4.47
C GLY A 113 -6.68 2.44 4.17
N ILE A 114 -7.48 3.50 3.99
CA ILE A 114 -8.90 3.38 3.63
C ILE A 114 -9.06 2.66 2.28
N ALA A 115 -8.24 3.00 1.28
CA ALA A 115 -8.27 2.33 -0.02
C ALA A 115 -8.06 0.82 0.10
N LEU A 116 -7.16 0.37 0.98
CA LEU A 116 -6.92 -1.06 1.18
C LEU A 116 -8.08 -1.79 1.84
N ILE A 117 -8.73 -1.14 2.80
CA ILE A 117 -9.94 -1.69 3.44
C ILE A 117 -11.06 -1.82 2.40
N VAL A 118 -11.26 -0.78 1.58
CA VAL A 118 -12.27 -0.79 0.52
C VAL A 118 -11.97 -1.86 -0.54
N ASP A 119 -10.73 -1.99 -0.97
CA ASP A 119 -10.30 -3.04 -1.92
C ASP A 119 -10.64 -4.44 -1.38
N TYR A 120 -10.32 -4.69 -0.11
CA TYR A 120 -10.64 -5.95 0.56
C TYR A 120 -12.16 -6.22 0.61
N LEU A 121 -12.96 -5.22 0.95
CA LEU A 121 -14.42 -5.37 0.99
C LEU A 121 -15.00 -5.66 -0.40
N ILE A 122 -14.50 -5.01 -1.45
CA ILE A 122 -14.92 -5.27 -2.83
C ILE A 122 -14.59 -6.71 -3.22
N GLU A 123 -13.37 -7.17 -2.94
CA GLU A 123 -12.91 -8.53 -3.25
C GLU A 123 -13.73 -9.60 -2.53
N VAL A 124 -14.06 -9.39 -1.25
CA VAL A 124 -14.93 -10.29 -0.47
C VAL A 124 -16.32 -10.41 -1.10
N ASN A 125 -16.90 -9.30 -1.56
CA ASN A 125 -18.22 -9.27 -2.17
C ASN A 125 -18.24 -9.92 -3.56
N LEU A 126 -17.22 -9.66 -4.38
CA LEU A 126 -17.06 -10.28 -5.70
C LEU A 126 -16.94 -11.80 -5.58
N ASN A 127 -16.14 -12.28 -4.62
CA ASN A 127 -16.00 -13.71 -4.36
C ASN A 127 -17.31 -14.37 -3.90
N LYS A 128 -18.15 -13.68 -3.12
CA LYS A 128 -19.47 -14.18 -2.71
C LYS A 128 -20.43 -14.31 -3.89
N LYS A 129 -20.45 -13.32 -4.81
CA LYS A 129 -21.25 -13.40 -6.05
C LYS A 129 -20.81 -14.55 -6.93
N ARG A 130 -19.50 -14.70 -7.15
CA ARG A 130 -18.92 -15.79 -7.96
C ARG A 130 -19.33 -17.18 -7.44
N LYS A 131 -19.33 -17.37 -6.11
CA LYS A 131 -19.77 -18.64 -5.49
C LYS A 131 -21.27 -18.92 -5.64
N ARG A 132 -22.12 -17.89 -5.62
CA ARG A 132 -23.55 -18.06 -5.84
C ARG A 132 -23.85 -18.46 -7.28
N SER A 133 -23.26 -17.77 -8.25
CA SER A 133 -23.43 -18.08 -9.67
C SER A 133 -22.93 -19.48 -10.06
N ALA A 134 -21.86 -19.97 -9.40
CA ALA A 134 -21.36 -21.32 -9.61
C ALA A 134 -22.23 -22.41 -8.94
N ASN A 135 -23.00 -22.08 -7.91
CA ASN A 135 -23.89 -23.02 -7.21
C ASN A 135 -25.32 -23.02 -7.78
N GLU A 136 -25.72 -21.95 -8.46
CA GLU A 136 -27.05 -21.80 -9.07
C GLU A 136 -27.16 -22.46 -10.46
N ASN A 137 -26.03 -22.68 -11.14
CA ASN A 137 -26.00 -23.40 -12.42
C ASN A 137 -24.81 -24.37 -12.45
N PRO A 138 -25.01 -25.64 -12.02
CA PRO A 138 -24.00 -26.68 -12.20
C PRO A 138 -23.79 -26.87 -13.70
N GLN A 139 -22.61 -26.54 -14.21
CA GLN A 139 -22.21 -26.96 -15.54
C GLN A 139 -22.37 -28.50 -15.59
N PRO A 140 -23.09 -29.08 -16.57
CA PRO A 140 -23.17 -30.52 -16.69
C PRO A 140 -21.75 -31.05 -16.83
N ILE A 141 -21.42 -32.06 -16.02
CA ILE A 141 -20.19 -32.81 -16.17
C ILE A 141 -20.33 -33.50 -17.53
N THR A 142 -19.68 -32.94 -18.56
CA THR A 142 -19.48 -33.66 -19.81
C THR A 142 -18.35 -34.62 -19.54
N ASP A 143 -18.73 -35.88 -19.31
CA ASP A 143 -17.84 -37.04 -19.23
C ASP A 143 -16.89 -37.12 -20.43
#